data_AF-A0A2G6SX38-F1
#
_entry.id   AF-A0A2G6SX38-F1
#
_cell.length_a   1.000
_cell.length_b   1.000
_cell.length_c   1.000
_cell.angle_alpha   90.00
_cell.angle_beta   90.00
_cell.angle_gamma   90.00
#
_symmetry.space_group_name_H-M   'P 1'
#
loop_
_entity.id
_entity.type
_entity.pdbx_description
1 polymer ?
#
loop_
_entity_poly.entity_id
_entity_poly.type
_entity_poly.pdbx_seq_one_letter_code
_entity_poly.pdbx_strand_id
1 'polypeptide(L)'
;MSEESEIQAEVEALRERFSDTKALYREVCALLFFRYGITPTASKLYQHVRKGSMSAPAEALAKFWEELRGKARVEIDHPDLPDALKQAAGQAVSVLWTQATDLAREELAALRVEARTEAQSAQAQLQETLQRSSSLEEQLQTAQSKCAELESNLQNLAAELEQERRAHAGSAARGEALSRQTDELKLEQSKSRQHFSAELDKGRAAIDEATSRAAQAERRALQEIDRERTARAQADKQLEQLRGKLTEVERDHHAKVLEANAAQTRLAADLESARASLAESARVTQLQGVELLQALQAVTQHKAEADTLRALVAQFQPPPRPARKKKPIGDH
;
A
#
# COMPACT_ATOMS: atom_id res chain seq x y z
N MET A 1 -3.74 64.47 76.53
CA MET A 1 -3.56 65.89 76.89
C MET A 1 -3.66 65.98 78.40
N SER A 2 -2.89 66.84 79.06
CA SER A 2 -3.00 67.00 80.52
C SER A 2 -4.18 67.92 80.85
N GLU A 3 -4.97 67.60 81.87
CA GLU A 3 -6.11 68.40 82.34
C GLU A 3 -5.71 69.86 82.59
N GLU A 4 -4.49 70.08 83.11
CA GLU A 4 -3.93 71.43 83.33
C GLU A 4 -3.76 72.25 82.04
N SER A 5 -3.53 71.61 80.91
CA SER A 5 -3.40 72.26 79.60
C SER A 5 -4.76 72.69 79.05
N GLU A 6 -5.79 71.88 79.28
CA GLU A 6 -7.16 72.17 78.87
C GLU A 6 -7.73 73.31 79.73
N ILE A 7 -7.51 73.25 81.06
CA ILE A 7 -7.83 74.37 81.97
C ILE A 7 -7.17 75.67 81.51
N GLN A 8 -5.89 75.65 81.10
CA GLN A 8 -5.19 76.85 80.65
C GLN A 8 -5.80 77.44 79.37
N ALA A 9 -6.06 76.61 78.35
CA ALA A 9 -6.66 77.07 77.09
C ALA A 9 -8.05 77.69 77.29
N GLU A 10 -8.85 77.13 78.21
CA GLU A 10 -10.18 77.67 78.51
C GLU A 10 -10.15 78.94 79.36
N VAL A 11 -9.18 79.06 80.28
CA VAL A 11 -8.91 80.32 81.00
C VAL A 11 -8.46 81.42 80.02
N GLU A 12 -7.74 81.07 78.96
CA GLU A 12 -7.39 82.00 77.88
C GLU A 12 -8.62 82.43 77.06
N ALA A 13 -9.51 81.49 76.69
CA ALA A 13 -10.79 81.84 76.07
C ALA A 13 -11.70 82.71 76.98
N LEU A 14 -11.64 82.54 78.30
CA LEU A 14 -12.33 83.41 79.26
C LEU A 14 -11.69 84.81 79.35
N ARG A 15 -10.35 84.91 79.26
CA ARG A 15 -9.62 86.19 79.26
C ARG A 15 -9.96 87.08 78.06
N GLU A 16 -10.31 86.50 76.92
CA GLU A 16 -10.76 87.25 75.74
C GLU A 16 -12.18 87.81 75.91
N ARG A 17 -13.04 87.11 76.66
CA ARG A 17 -14.45 87.45 76.86
C ARG A 17 -14.69 88.40 78.03
N PHE A 18 -13.87 88.33 79.08
CA PHE A 18 -14.01 89.13 80.29
C PHE A 18 -12.82 90.08 80.46
N SER A 19 -13.05 91.36 80.15
CA SER A 19 -12.05 92.43 80.31
C SER A 19 -11.85 92.85 81.78
N ASP A 20 -12.86 92.74 82.62
CA ASP A 20 -12.73 92.96 84.07
C ASP A 20 -12.03 91.76 84.75
N THR A 21 -11.03 92.10 85.57
CA THR A 21 -10.25 91.13 86.34
C THR A 21 -11.09 90.48 87.44
N LYS A 22 -12.04 91.18 88.07
CA LYS A 22 -12.89 90.57 89.13
C LYS A 22 -13.90 89.58 88.54
N ALA A 23 -14.56 89.94 87.44
CA ALA A 23 -15.42 89.03 86.68
C ALA A 23 -14.64 87.78 86.21
N LEU A 24 -13.45 87.97 85.61
CA LEU A 24 -12.61 86.86 85.16
C LEU A 24 -12.25 85.91 86.31
N TYR A 25 -11.87 86.42 87.49
CA TYR A 25 -11.59 85.54 88.64
C TYR A 25 -12.81 84.71 89.08
N ARG A 26 -14.03 85.28 89.03
CA ARG A 26 -15.27 84.57 89.37
C ARG A 26 -15.60 83.46 88.36
N GLU A 27 -15.43 83.72 87.07
CA GLU A 27 -15.65 82.71 86.03
C GLU A 27 -14.60 81.59 86.08
N VAL A 28 -13.35 81.90 86.44
CA VAL A 28 -12.32 80.87 86.66
C VAL A 28 -12.58 80.07 87.95
N CYS A 29 -13.12 80.68 89.02
CA CYS A 29 -13.65 79.92 90.17
C CYS A 29 -14.74 78.94 89.74
N ALA A 30 -15.71 79.40 88.92
CA ALA A 30 -16.80 78.59 88.43
C ALA A 30 -16.31 77.44 87.52
N LEU A 31 -15.38 77.72 86.60
CA LEU A 31 -14.78 76.72 85.71
C LEU A 31 -14.06 75.62 86.50
N LEU A 32 -13.18 75.99 87.43
CA LEU A 32 -12.44 75.03 88.26
C LEU A 32 -13.38 74.18 89.11
N PHE A 33 -14.39 74.80 89.73
CA PHE A 33 -15.30 74.10 90.65
C PHE A 33 -16.33 73.22 89.94
N PHE A 34 -17.05 73.75 88.95
CA PHE A 34 -18.18 73.04 88.32
C PHE A 34 -17.77 72.07 87.21
N ARG A 35 -16.74 72.40 86.42
CA ARG A 35 -16.34 71.55 85.28
C ARG A 35 -15.22 70.58 85.65
N TYR A 36 -14.25 71.02 86.44
CA TYR A 36 -13.08 70.21 86.81
C TYR A 36 -13.15 69.62 88.23
N GLY A 37 -14.14 69.99 89.05
CA GLY A 37 -14.26 69.50 90.43
C GLY A 37 -13.15 69.95 91.38
N ILE A 38 -12.28 70.87 90.94
CA ILE A 38 -11.14 71.37 91.70
C ILE A 38 -11.63 72.50 92.59
N THR A 39 -11.45 72.39 93.91
CA THR A 39 -11.70 73.49 94.83
C THR A 39 -10.80 74.69 94.49
N PRO A 40 -11.36 75.83 94.06
CA PRO A 40 -10.55 77.00 93.72
C PRO A 40 -9.85 77.51 94.98
N THR A 41 -8.56 77.83 94.86
CA THR A 41 -7.75 78.46 95.91
C THR A 41 -7.11 79.72 95.34
N ALA A 42 -6.84 80.71 96.19
CA ALA A 42 -6.24 81.98 95.77
C ALA A 42 -4.93 81.80 94.98
N SER A 43 -4.12 80.80 95.35
CA SER A 43 -2.88 80.45 94.64
C SER A 43 -3.15 79.90 93.23
N LYS A 44 -4.02 78.89 93.07
CA LYS A 44 -4.36 78.32 91.75
C LYS A 44 -5.00 79.38 90.84
N LEU A 45 -5.94 80.17 91.38
CA LEU A 45 -6.56 81.27 90.64
C LEU A 45 -5.51 82.26 90.11
N TYR A 46 -4.56 82.67 90.94
CA TYR A 46 -3.48 83.57 90.53
C TYR A 46 -2.56 82.95 89.48
N GLN A 47 -2.20 81.66 89.62
CA GLN A 47 -1.37 80.92 88.66
C GLN A 47 -1.99 80.85 87.25
N HIS A 48 -3.30 80.67 87.15
CA HIS A 48 -4.03 80.61 85.89
C HIS A 48 -4.39 82.00 85.33
N VAL A 49 -4.79 82.98 86.17
CA VAL A 49 -5.25 84.30 85.69
C VAL A 49 -4.12 85.31 85.50
N ARG A 50 -3.07 85.29 86.34
CA ARG A 50 -1.86 86.15 86.26
C ARG A 50 -2.12 87.64 86.01
N LYS A 51 -3.21 88.20 86.55
CA LYS A 51 -3.59 89.62 86.46
C LYS A 51 -4.11 90.14 87.80
N GLY A 52 -3.89 91.43 88.08
CA GLY A 52 -4.39 92.12 89.28
C GLY A 52 -3.46 92.07 90.50
N SER A 53 -3.92 92.65 91.62
CA SER A 53 -3.19 92.67 92.89
C SER A 53 -3.25 91.32 93.62
N MET A 54 -2.31 91.08 94.55
CA MET A 54 -2.28 89.87 95.38
C MET A 54 -3.56 89.60 96.19
N SER A 55 -4.37 90.62 96.48
CA SER A 55 -5.63 90.49 97.24
C SER A 55 -6.85 90.14 96.38
N ALA A 56 -6.82 90.38 95.07
CA ALA A 56 -7.97 90.17 94.17
C ALA A 56 -8.46 88.71 94.08
N PRO A 57 -7.60 87.66 94.03
CA PRO A 57 -8.05 86.27 93.99
C PRO A 57 -8.82 85.85 95.25
N ALA A 58 -8.45 86.37 96.42
CA ALA A 58 -9.08 86.03 97.69
C ALA A 58 -10.46 86.68 97.83
N GLU A 59 -10.62 87.94 97.42
CA GLU A 59 -11.92 88.64 97.42
C GLU A 59 -12.92 87.96 96.48
N ALA A 60 -12.49 87.59 95.26
CA ALA A 60 -13.34 86.93 94.28
C ALA A 60 -13.76 85.51 94.74
N LEU A 61 -12.84 84.76 95.36
CA LEU A 61 -13.11 83.44 95.92
C LEU A 61 -14.10 83.51 97.08
N ALA A 62 -13.98 84.49 97.99
CA ALA A 62 -14.91 84.66 99.11
C ALA A 62 -16.35 84.93 98.61
N LYS A 63 -16.50 85.86 97.66
CA LYS A 63 -17.78 86.20 97.03
C LYS A 63 -18.39 85.01 96.27
N PHE A 64 -17.57 84.26 95.53
CA PHE A 64 -18.02 83.04 94.83
C PHE A 64 -18.66 82.02 95.81
N TRP A 65 -18.01 81.74 96.95
CA TRP A 65 -18.57 80.81 97.93
C TRP A 65 -19.81 81.33 98.67
N GLU A 66 -19.91 82.64 98.87
CA GLU A 66 -21.09 83.30 99.43
C GLU A 66 -22.29 83.17 98.48
N GLU A 67 -22.13 83.55 97.22
CA GLU A 67 -23.16 83.42 96.18
C GLU A 67 -23.58 81.96 95.94
N LEU A 68 -22.63 81.03 95.96
CA LEU A 68 -22.90 79.61 95.79
C LEU A 68 -23.72 79.06 96.95
N ARG A 69 -23.39 79.43 98.19
CA ARG A 69 -24.19 79.04 99.37
C ARG A 69 -25.58 79.66 99.37
N GLY A 70 -25.73 80.89 98.90
CA GLY A 70 -27.04 81.53 98.73
C GLY A 70 -27.91 80.79 97.71
N LYS A 71 -27.36 80.44 96.54
CA LYS A 71 -28.10 79.76 95.46
C LYS A 71 -28.39 78.28 95.73
N ALA A 72 -27.59 77.61 96.56
CA ALA A 72 -27.77 76.20 96.90
C ALA A 72 -28.80 75.95 98.01
N ARG A 73 -29.36 77.01 98.63
CA ARG A 73 -30.29 76.89 99.75
C ARG A 73 -31.74 76.93 99.25
N VAL A 74 -32.49 75.86 99.52
CA VAL A 74 -33.93 75.79 99.23
C VAL A 74 -34.68 76.52 100.34
N GLU A 75 -34.94 77.82 100.14
CA GLU A 75 -35.76 78.64 101.03
C GLU A 75 -37.14 78.87 100.43
N ILE A 76 -38.19 78.54 101.18
CA ILE A 76 -39.59 78.86 100.82
C ILE A 76 -39.88 80.23 101.40
N ASP A 77 -39.61 81.28 100.60
CA ASP A 77 -39.80 82.63 101.09
C ASP A 77 -41.24 83.13 100.85
N HIS A 78 -41.98 83.22 101.95
CA HIS A 78 -43.34 83.74 102.01
C HIS A 78 -43.44 84.66 103.24
N PRO A 79 -43.98 85.89 103.12
CA PRO A 79 -43.94 86.89 104.20
C PRO A 79 -44.69 86.45 105.46
N ASP A 80 -45.81 85.72 105.32
CA ASP A 80 -46.68 85.36 106.44
C ASP A 80 -46.37 83.98 107.09
N LEU A 81 -45.29 83.30 106.69
CA LEU A 81 -45.00 81.93 107.16
C LEU A 81 -43.94 81.91 108.27
N PRO A 82 -44.20 81.34 109.46
CA PRO A 82 -43.21 81.18 110.52
C PRO A 82 -41.97 80.38 110.07
N ASP A 83 -40.77 80.81 110.49
CA ASP A 83 -39.50 80.23 110.04
C ASP A 83 -39.38 78.72 110.28
N ALA A 84 -39.96 78.20 111.37
CA ALA A 84 -40.00 76.76 111.65
C ALA A 84 -40.74 75.97 110.57
N LEU A 85 -41.82 76.52 109.99
CA LEU A 85 -42.55 75.90 108.89
C LEU A 85 -41.79 76.05 107.56
N LYS A 86 -41.15 77.20 107.31
CA LYS A 86 -40.27 77.39 106.13
C LYS A 86 -39.15 76.35 106.11
N GLN A 87 -38.50 76.12 107.24
CA GLN A 87 -37.42 75.13 107.39
C GLN A 87 -37.92 73.70 107.22
N ALA A 88 -39.02 73.32 107.86
CA ALA A 88 -39.60 71.97 107.75
C ALA A 88 -40.04 71.65 106.30
N ALA A 89 -40.69 72.60 105.62
CA ALA A 89 -41.12 72.42 104.24
C ALA A 89 -39.94 72.40 103.25
N GLY A 90 -38.92 73.25 103.45
CA GLY A 90 -37.67 73.20 102.65
C GLY A 90 -36.91 71.89 102.82
N GLN A 91 -36.87 71.33 104.03
CA GLN A 91 -36.30 70.00 104.31
C GLN A 91 -37.11 68.89 103.61
N ALA A 92 -38.44 68.93 103.69
CA ALA A 92 -39.30 67.94 103.04
C ALA A 92 -39.14 67.94 101.51
N VAL A 93 -39.11 69.13 100.88
CA VAL A 93 -38.87 69.27 99.43
C VAL A 93 -37.47 68.78 99.05
N SER A 94 -36.45 69.08 99.86
CA SER A 94 -35.08 68.59 99.64
C SER A 94 -35.01 67.06 99.66
N VAL A 95 -35.63 66.41 100.68
CA VAL A 95 -35.68 64.94 100.79
C VAL A 95 -36.43 64.32 99.61
N LEU A 96 -37.60 64.84 99.25
CA LEU A 96 -38.36 64.36 98.09
C LEU A 96 -37.58 64.52 96.78
N TRP A 97 -36.89 65.64 96.59
CA TRP A 97 -36.06 65.88 95.42
C TRP A 97 -34.87 64.90 95.35
N THR A 98 -34.18 64.64 96.48
CA THR A 98 -33.11 63.62 96.51
C THR A 98 -33.64 62.23 96.18
N GLN A 99 -34.74 61.79 96.81
CA GLN A 99 -35.34 60.48 96.54
C GLN A 99 -35.80 60.32 95.09
N ALA A 100 -36.46 61.33 94.52
CA ALA A 100 -36.89 61.30 93.11
C ALA A 100 -35.69 61.31 92.15
N THR A 101 -34.63 62.07 92.47
CA THR A 101 -33.40 62.12 91.65
C THR A 101 -32.65 60.79 91.71
N ASP A 102 -32.59 60.15 92.87
CA ASP A 102 -31.88 58.88 93.05
C ASP A 102 -32.66 57.72 92.39
N LEU A 103 -33.99 57.66 92.53
CA LEU A 103 -34.83 56.70 91.79
C LEU A 103 -34.67 56.86 90.27
N ALA A 104 -34.72 58.09 89.76
CA ALA A 104 -34.53 58.36 88.32
C ALA A 104 -33.11 58.00 87.84
N ARG A 105 -32.09 58.06 88.70
CA ARG A 105 -30.72 57.59 88.41
C ARG A 105 -30.64 56.06 88.37
N GLU A 106 -31.34 55.38 89.27
CA GLU A 106 -31.43 53.91 89.29
C GLU A 106 -32.16 53.37 88.05
N GLU A 107 -33.32 53.92 87.70
CA GLU A 107 -34.05 53.58 86.47
C GLU A 107 -33.20 53.84 85.21
N LEU A 108 -32.53 55.00 85.13
CA LEU A 108 -31.62 55.31 84.03
C LEU A 108 -30.41 54.37 83.98
N ALA A 109 -29.91 53.89 85.14
CA ALA A 109 -28.83 52.92 85.19
C ALA A 109 -29.30 51.55 84.68
N ALA A 110 -30.49 51.09 85.06
CA ALA A 110 -31.09 49.86 84.56
C ALA A 110 -31.28 49.90 83.03
N LEU A 111 -31.95 50.93 82.50
CA LEU A 111 -32.16 51.12 81.05
C LEU A 111 -30.82 51.20 80.27
N ARG A 112 -29.78 51.79 80.86
CA ARG A 112 -28.43 51.82 80.27
C ARG A 112 -27.75 50.45 80.25
N VAL A 113 -28.03 49.57 81.22
CA VAL A 113 -27.53 48.19 81.21
C VAL A 113 -28.28 47.38 80.16
N GLU A 114 -29.61 47.45 80.14
CA GLU A 114 -30.48 46.76 79.16
C GLU A 114 -30.09 47.13 77.73
N ALA A 115 -30.06 48.42 77.38
CA ALA A 115 -29.68 48.89 76.04
C ALA A 115 -28.24 48.49 75.64
N ARG A 116 -27.32 48.37 76.61
CA ARG A 116 -25.96 47.83 76.35
C ARG A 116 -25.98 46.34 76.08
N THR A 117 -26.77 45.56 76.82
CA THR A 117 -26.90 44.11 76.58
C THR A 117 -27.57 43.80 75.25
N GLU A 118 -28.61 44.55 74.88
CA GLU A 118 -29.27 44.44 73.58
C GLU A 118 -28.30 44.79 72.44
N ALA A 119 -27.60 45.92 72.54
CA ALA A 119 -26.59 46.32 71.55
C ALA A 119 -25.46 45.28 71.40
N GLN A 120 -24.98 44.70 72.51
CA GLN A 120 -23.99 43.62 72.49
C GLN A 120 -24.54 42.35 71.85
N SER A 121 -25.78 41.94 72.14
CA SER A 121 -26.39 40.76 71.51
C SER A 121 -26.63 40.95 70.02
N ALA A 122 -27.08 42.12 69.59
CA ALA A 122 -27.28 42.46 68.18
C ALA A 122 -25.94 42.51 67.43
N GLN A 123 -24.89 43.04 68.05
CA GLN A 123 -23.54 43.07 67.48
C GLN A 123 -22.95 41.66 67.37
N ALA A 124 -23.17 40.78 68.35
CA ALA A 124 -22.75 39.38 68.29
C ALA A 124 -23.49 38.61 67.17
N GLN A 125 -24.81 38.80 67.03
CA GLN A 125 -25.59 38.21 65.93
C GLN A 125 -25.12 38.73 64.56
N LEU A 126 -24.81 40.02 64.44
CA LEU A 126 -24.25 40.58 63.22
C LEU A 126 -22.88 39.97 62.87
N GLN A 127 -21.99 39.82 63.86
CA GLN A 127 -20.70 39.15 63.65
C GLN A 127 -20.86 37.68 63.22
N GLU A 128 -21.77 36.94 63.86
CA GLU A 128 -22.05 35.55 63.49
C GLU A 128 -22.62 35.43 62.07
N THR A 129 -23.57 36.30 61.69
CA THR A 129 -24.14 36.31 60.33
C THR A 129 -23.10 36.68 59.26
N LEU A 130 -22.19 37.62 59.55
CA LEU A 130 -21.08 37.95 58.66
C LEU A 130 -20.09 36.79 58.48
N GLN A 131 -19.71 36.08 59.57
CA GLN A 131 -18.86 34.89 59.50
C GLN A 131 -19.53 33.73 58.73
N ARG A 132 -20.85 33.57 58.88
CA ARG A 132 -21.64 32.62 58.09
C ARG A 132 -21.68 33.02 56.61
N SER A 133 -21.82 34.32 56.28
CA SER A 133 -21.77 34.79 54.88
C SER A 133 -20.41 34.53 54.25
N SER A 134 -19.31 34.92 54.90
CA SER A 134 -17.96 34.74 54.34
C SER A 134 -17.62 33.26 54.12
N SER A 135 -17.98 32.39 55.07
CA SER A 135 -17.75 30.94 54.90
C SER A 135 -18.63 30.30 53.83
N LEU A 136 -19.83 30.83 53.55
CA LEU A 136 -20.66 30.42 52.42
C LEU A 136 -20.13 30.95 51.08
N GLU A 137 -19.59 32.17 51.06
CA GLU A 137 -18.93 32.76 49.89
C GLU A 137 -17.66 32.00 49.50
N GLU A 138 -16.82 31.62 50.48
CA GLU A 138 -15.66 30.74 50.27
C GLU A 138 -16.06 29.36 49.73
N GLN A 139 -17.12 28.77 50.27
CA GLN A 139 -17.68 27.50 49.78
C GLN A 139 -18.22 27.63 48.35
N LEU A 140 -18.92 28.72 48.03
CA LEU A 140 -19.45 29.01 46.70
C LEU A 140 -18.30 29.16 45.70
N GLN A 141 -17.26 29.94 46.02
CA GLN A 141 -16.08 30.13 45.17
C GLN A 141 -15.35 28.80 44.94
N THR A 142 -15.20 27.98 45.99
CA THR A 142 -14.59 26.64 45.90
C THR A 142 -15.44 25.66 45.09
N ALA A 143 -16.77 25.78 45.11
CA ALA A 143 -17.65 24.98 44.27
C ALA A 143 -17.57 25.43 42.80
N GLN A 144 -17.56 26.74 42.55
CA GLN A 144 -17.41 27.31 41.21
C GLN A 144 -16.08 26.93 40.55
N SER A 145 -14.96 26.97 41.29
CA SER A 145 -13.66 26.54 40.74
C SER A 145 -13.67 25.06 40.36
N LYS A 146 -14.22 24.19 41.21
CA LYS A 146 -14.38 22.76 40.93
C LYS A 146 -15.29 22.50 39.73
N CYS A 147 -16.38 23.26 39.57
CA CYS A 147 -17.23 23.18 38.38
C CYS A 147 -16.44 23.54 37.11
N ALA A 148 -15.70 24.64 37.11
CA ALA A 148 -14.88 25.06 35.97
C ALA A 148 -13.76 24.05 35.64
N GLU A 149 -13.12 23.45 36.65
CA GLU A 149 -12.14 22.36 36.49
C GLU A 149 -12.78 21.12 35.86
N LEU A 150 -13.97 20.71 36.33
CA LEU A 150 -14.71 19.57 35.78
C LEU A 150 -15.19 19.83 34.34
N GLU A 151 -15.66 21.04 34.03
CA GLU A 151 -16.06 21.45 32.67
C GLU A 151 -14.86 21.42 31.71
N SER A 152 -13.70 21.92 32.13
CA SER A 152 -12.44 21.84 31.37
C SER A 152 -12.03 20.38 31.13
N ASN A 153 -12.07 19.54 32.17
CA ASN A 153 -11.76 18.11 32.05
C ASN A 153 -12.73 17.37 31.11
N LEU A 154 -14.03 17.69 31.14
CA LEU A 154 -15.02 17.14 30.22
C LEU A 154 -14.78 17.58 28.77
N GLN A 155 -14.38 18.83 28.53
CA GLN A 155 -14.01 19.32 27.19
C GLN A 155 -12.77 18.60 26.66
N ASN A 156 -11.74 18.42 27.49
CA ASN A 156 -10.53 17.68 27.13
C ASN A 156 -10.84 16.21 26.80
N LEU A 157 -11.59 15.52 27.66
CA LEU A 157 -11.98 14.12 27.44
C LEU A 157 -12.87 13.94 26.20
N ALA A 158 -13.73 14.92 25.90
CA ALA A 158 -14.53 14.92 24.67
C ALA A 158 -13.66 15.10 23.41
N ALA A 159 -12.62 15.95 23.47
CA ALA A 159 -11.66 16.11 22.39
C ALA A 159 -10.81 14.85 22.16
N GLU A 160 -10.34 14.21 23.23
CA GLU A 160 -9.62 12.92 23.20
C GLU A 160 -10.49 11.80 22.60
N LEU A 161 -11.74 11.67 23.06
CA LEU A 161 -12.68 10.67 22.53
C LEU A 161 -12.95 10.86 21.04
N GLU A 162 -13.05 12.11 20.59
CA GLU A 162 -13.26 12.44 19.18
C GLU A 162 -11.99 12.21 18.33
N GLN A 163 -10.80 12.44 18.89
CA GLN A 163 -9.53 12.05 18.27
C GLN A 163 -9.43 10.52 18.11
N GLU A 164 -9.74 9.76 19.16
CA GLU A 164 -9.76 8.29 19.12
C GLU A 164 -10.78 7.75 18.12
N ARG A 165 -11.98 8.34 18.04
CA ARG A 165 -12.98 7.99 17.02
C ARG A 165 -12.45 8.18 15.59
N ARG A 166 -11.73 9.28 15.33
CA ARG A 166 -11.09 9.55 14.03
C ARG A 166 -9.96 8.58 13.74
N ALA A 167 -9.12 8.27 14.72
CA ALA A 167 -8.04 7.29 14.60
C ALA A 167 -8.57 5.88 14.35
N HIS A 168 -9.65 5.48 15.04
CA HIS A 168 -10.35 4.23 14.83
C HIS A 168 -10.98 4.16 13.43
N ALA A 169 -11.72 5.19 13.01
CA ALA A 169 -12.33 5.26 11.68
C ALA A 169 -11.26 5.17 10.55
N GLY A 170 -10.15 5.91 10.68
CA GLY A 170 -9.02 5.83 9.75
C GLY A 170 -8.30 4.47 9.77
N SER A 171 -8.37 3.72 10.87
CA SER A 171 -7.81 2.36 10.96
C SER A 171 -8.75 1.31 10.37
N ALA A 172 -10.06 1.43 10.62
CA ALA A 172 -11.08 0.60 10.00
C ALA A 172 -11.09 0.76 8.46
N ALA A 173 -11.05 1.99 7.95
CA ALA A 173 -10.99 2.26 6.51
C ALA A 173 -9.74 1.67 5.84
N ARG A 174 -8.58 1.70 6.53
CA ARG A 174 -7.35 1.02 6.07
C ARG A 174 -7.52 -0.50 6.07
N GLY A 175 -8.15 -1.08 7.09
CA GLY A 175 -8.48 -2.50 7.15
C GLY A 175 -9.39 -2.96 6.01
N GLU A 176 -10.47 -2.21 5.73
CA GLU A 176 -11.35 -2.47 4.58
C GLU A 176 -10.61 -2.39 3.24
N ALA A 177 -9.77 -1.36 3.04
CA ALA A 177 -8.99 -1.21 1.82
C ALA A 177 -8.01 -2.38 1.60
N LEU A 178 -7.31 -2.81 2.66
CA LEU A 178 -6.42 -3.97 2.61
C LEU A 178 -7.19 -5.28 2.37
N SER A 179 -8.39 -5.43 2.91
CA SER A 179 -9.25 -6.60 2.61
C SER A 179 -9.65 -6.61 1.13
N ARG A 180 -10.11 -5.48 0.58
CA ARG A 180 -10.47 -5.37 -0.84
C ARG A 180 -9.28 -5.72 -1.75
N GLN A 181 -8.10 -5.15 -1.50
CA GLN A 181 -6.87 -5.50 -2.22
C GLN A 181 -6.53 -7.00 -2.11
N THR A 182 -6.71 -7.59 -0.93
CA THR A 182 -6.46 -9.02 -0.72
C THR A 182 -7.44 -9.88 -1.53
N ASP A 183 -8.70 -9.49 -1.65
CA ASP A 183 -9.71 -10.23 -2.41
C ASP A 183 -9.57 -10.03 -3.93
N GLU A 184 -9.16 -8.83 -4.37
CA GLU A 184 -8.74 -8.56 -5.75
C GLU A 184 -7.54 -9.43 -6.16
N LEU A 185 -6.47 -9.46 -5.35
CA LEU A 185 -5.30 -10.30 -5.60
C LEU A 185 -5.61 -11.80 -5.60
N LYS A 186 -6.53 -12.28 -4.74
CA LYS A 186 -7.03 -13.66 -4.79
C LYS A 186 -7.76 -13.95 -6.10
N LEU A 187 -8.60 -13.02 -6.57
CA LEU A 187 -9.34 -13.17 -7.82
C LEU A 187 -8.40 -13.18 -9.03
N GLU A 188 -7.40 -12.30 -9.06
CA GLU A 188 -6.36 -12.28 -10.08
C GLU A 188 -5.52 -13.56 -10.06
N GLN A 189 -5.10 -14.03 -8.89
CA GLN A 189 -4.38 -15.30 -8.75
C GLN A 189 -5.24 -16.49 -9.25
N SER A 190 -6.53 -16.50 -8.95
CA SER A 190 -7.46 -17.55 -9.41
C SER A 190 -7.62 -17.54 -10.94
N LYS A 191 -7.86 -16.37 -11.54
CA LYS A 191 -7.88 -16.18 -13.00
C LYS A 191 -6.57 -16.62 -13.65
N SER A 192 -5.43 -16.19 -13.08
CA SER A 192 -4.10 -16.56 -13.55
C SER A 192 -3.90 -18.08 -13.56
N ARG A 193 -4.27 -18.79 -12.47
CA ARG A 193 -4.24 -20.26 -12.40
C ARG A 193 -5.14 -20.91 -13.45
N GLN A 194 -6.34 -20.38 -13.66
CA GLN A 194 -7.27 -20.89 -14.69
C GLN A 194 -6.69 -20.72 -16.10
N HIS A 195 -6.13 -19.55 -16.42
CA HIS A 195 -5.45 -19.30 -17.70
C HIS A 195 -4.25 -20.22 -17.89
N PHE A 196 -3.38 -20.38 -16.89
CA PHE A 196 -2.25 -21.31 -16.98
C PHE A 196 -2.70 -22.77 -17.17
N SER A 197 -3.76 -23.22 -16.49
CA SER A 197 -4.32 -24.57 -16.74
C SER A 197 -4.82 -24.72 -18.17
N ALA A 198 -5.57 -23.73 -18.68
CA ALA A 198 -6.09 -23.76 -20.03
C ALA A 198 -4.98 -23.77 -21.10
N GLU A 199 -3.89 -23.01 -20.90
CA GLU A 199 -2.73 -23.06 -21.81
C GLU A 199 -1.95 -24.39 -21.70
N LEU A 200 -1.84 -24.98 -20.51
CA LEU A 200 -1.24 -26.32 -20.34
C LEU A 200 -2.07 -27.40 -21.05
N ASP A 201 -3.39 -27.35 -20.95
CA ASP A 201 -4.27 -28.34 -21.58
C ASP A 201 -4.33 -28.16 -23.11
N LYS A 202 -4.29 -26.92 -23.62
CA LYS A 202 -4.04 -26.64 -25.06
C LYS A 202 -2.69 -27.19 -25.51
N GLY A 203 -1.63 -26.98 -24.73
CA GLY A 203 -0.29 -27.48 -25.02
C GLY A 203 -0.24 -29.01 -25.10
N ARG A 204 -0.89 -29.70 -24.16
CA ARG A 204 -1.08 -31.16 -24.19
C ARG A 204 -1.83 -31.61 -25.44
N ALA A 205 -2.99 -31.01 -25.73
CA ALA A 205 -3.77 -31.34 -26.92
C ALA A 205 -2.98 -31.14 -28.23
N ALA A 206 -2.17 -30.09 -28.32
CA ALA A 206 -1.30 -29.86 -29.48
C ALA A 206 -0.18 -30.90 -29.61
N ILE A 207 0.36 -31.41 -28.49
CA ILE A 207 1.33 -32.53 -28.46
C ILE A 207 0.64 -33.84 -28.87
N ASP A 208 -0.55 -34.13 -28.36
CA ASP A 208 -1.33 -35.33 -28.71
C ASP A 208 -1.73 -35.32 -30.20
N GLU A 209 -2.10 -34.16 -30.74
CA GLU A 209 -2.38 -34.00 -32.17
C GLU A 209 -1.11 -34.15 -33.02
N ALA A 210 0.02 -33.57 -32.59
CA ALA A 210 1.30 -33.67 -33.29
C ALA A 210 1.84 -35.11 -33.28
N THR A 211 1.73 -35.83 -32.16
CA THR A 211 2.12 -37.25 -32.06
C THR A 211 1.18 -38.15 -32.86
N SER A 212 -0.13 -37.88 -32.88
CA SER A 212 -1.09 -38.55 -33.77
C SER A 212 -0.76 -38.32 -35.25
N ARG A 213 -0.44 -37.08 -35.65
CA ARG A 213 0.02 -36.74 -37.01
C ARG A 213 1.32 -37.46 -37.37
N ALA A 214 2.29 -37.52 -36.44
CA ALA A 214 3.54 -38.24 -36.64
C ALA A 214 3.32 -39.76 -36.81
N ALA A 215 2.52 -40.38 -35.93
CA ALA A 215 2.18 -41.80 -36.03
C ALA A 215 1.38 -42.14 -37.30
N GLN A 216 0.53 -41.22 -37.79
CA GLN A 216 -0.14 -41.38 -39.08
C GLN A 216 0.83 -41.27 -40.25
N ALA A 217 1.80 -40.35 -40.21
CA ALA A 217 2.84 -40.22 -41.22
C ALA A 217 3.75 -41.45 -41.25
N GLU A 218 4.16 -41.95 -40.08
CA GLU A 218 4.92 -43.21 -39.93
C GLU A 218 4.17 -44.40 -40.52
N ARG A 219 2.87 -44.56 -40.22
CA ARG A 219 2.03 -45.62 -40.81
C ARG A 219 1.94 -45.52 -42.33
N ARG A 220 1.86 -44.30 -42.90
CA ARG A 220 1.87 -44.10 -44.36
C ARG A 220 3.21 -44.49 -44.97
N ALA A 221 4.31 -44.03 -44.38
CA ALA A 221 5.66 -44.39 -44.81
C ALA A 221 5.92 -45.90 -44.76
N LEU A 222 5.47 -46.60 -43.71
CA LEU A 222 5.55 -48.07 -43.63
C LEU A 222 4.74 -48.76 -44.74
N GLN A 223 3.52 -48.29 -45.02
CA GLN A 223 2.72 -48.80 -46.14
C GLN A 223 3.35 -48.54 -47.51
N GLU A 224 4.01 -47.40 -47.69
CA GLU A 224 4.77 -47.08 -48.90
C GLU A 224 5.98 -48.00 -49.05
N ILE A 225 6.76 -48.21 -47.99
CA ILE A 225 7.87 -49.17 -47.95
C ILE A 225 7.41 -50.60 -48.29
N ASP A 226 6.28 -51.06 -47.76
CA ASP A 226 5.77 -52.40 -48.07
C ASP A 226 5.19 -52.51 -49.49
N ARG A 227 4.62 -51.43 -50.05
CA ARG A 227 4.28 -51.33 -51.49
C ARG A 227 5.53 -51.38 -52.36
N GLU A 228 6.59 -50.66 -52.01
CA GLU A 228 7.87 -50.70 -52.72
C GLU A 228 8.52 -52.09 -52.64
N ARG A 229 8.51 -52.73 -51.47
CA ARG A 229 9.00 -54.11 -51.29
C ARG A 229 8.22 -55.12 -52.11
N THR A 230 6.90 -55.02 -52.15
CA THR A 230 6.05 -55.93 -52.95
C THR A 230 6.20 -55.68 -54.45
N ALA A 231 6.27 -54.42 -54.89
CA ALA A 231 6.58 -54.06 -56.28
C ALA A 231 7.97 -54.56 -56.69
N ARG A 232 8.99 -54.39 -55.83
CA ARG A 232 10.34 -54.92 -56.05
C ARG A 232 10.36 -56.44 -56.14
N ALA A 233 9.68 -57.15 -55.22
CA ALA A 233 9.58 -58.60 -55.28
C ALA A 233 8.80 -59.11 -56.51
N GLN A 234 7.86 -58.34 -57.05
CA GLN A 234 7.20 -58.63 -58.33
C GLN A 234 8.15 -58.40 -59.52
N ALA A 235 8.90 -57.30 -59.51
CA ALA A 235 9.91 -57.01 -60.53
C ALA A 235 11.03 -58.06 -60.53
N ASP A 236 11.54 -58.45 -59.36
CA ASP A 236 12.54 -59.52 -59.20
C ASP A 236 12.00 -60.86 -59.74
N LYS A 237 10.73 -61.21 -59.46
CA LYS A 237 10.09 -62.40 -60.06
C LYS A 237 9.95 -62.30 -61.58
N GLN A 238 9.62 -61.13 -62.11
CA GLN A 238 9.54 -60.91 -63.56
C GLN A 238 10.92 -61.00 -64.22
N LEU A 239 11.96 -60.44 -63.59
CA LEU A 239 13.35 -60.58 -64.03
C LEU A 239 13.79 -62.04 -64.03
N GLU A 240 13.45 -62.82 -62.99
CA GLU A 240 13.82 -64.24 -62.93
C GLU A 240 13.03 -65.10 -63.93
N GLN A 241 11.77 -64.76 -64.21
CA GLN A 241 11.02 -65.36 -65.32
C GLN A 241 11.60 -65.01 -66.69
N LEU A 242 12.05 -63.77 -66.90
CA LEU A 242 12.69 -63.34 -68.14
C LEU A 242 14.08 -63.96 -68.30
N ARG A 243 14.86 -64.11 -67.23
CA ARG A 243 16.11 -64.89 -67.20
C ARG A 243 15.86 -66.36 -67.50
N GLY A 244 14.84 -66.98 -66.90
CA GLY A 244 14.42 -68.35 -67.22
C GLY A 244 14.14 -68.52 -68.71
N LYS A 245 13.25 -67.68 -69.27
CA LYS A 245 12.95 -67.64 -70.71
C LYS A 245 14.18 -67.37 -71.57
N LEU A 246 15.10 -66.50 -71.14
CA LEU A 246 16.36 -66.27 -71.85
C LEU A 246 17.19 -67.55 -71.88
N THR A 247 17.36 -68.25 -70.76
CA THR A 247 18.10 -69.53 -70.74
C THR A 247 17.41 -70.63 -71.53
N GLU A 248 16.09 -70.63 -71.65
CA GLU A 248 15.34 -71.52 -72.56
C GLU A 248 15.60 -71.17 -74.02
N VAL A 249 15.51 -69.90 -74.40
CA VAL A 249 15.83 -69.42 -75.77
C VAL A 249 17.30 -69.65 -76.12
N GLU A 250 18.22 -69.50 -75.16
CA GLU A 250 19.64 -69.82 -75.33
C GLU A 250 19.86 -71.33 -75.52
N ARG A 251 19.17 -72.19 -74.77
CA ARG A 251 19.21 -73.65 -74.96
C ARG A 251 18.62 -74.06 -76.31
N ASP A 252 17.47 -73.51 -76.68
CA ASP A 252 16.83 -73.75 -77.98
C ASP A 252 17.70 -73.27 -79.13
N HIS A 253 18.35 -72.11 -78.98
CA HIS A 253 19.30 -71.59 -79.96
C HIS A 253 20.54 -72.48 -80.03
N HIS A 254 21.10 -72.90 -78.90
CA HIS A 254 22.25 -73.81 -78.87
C HIS A 254 21.91 -75.18 -79.48
N ALA A 255 20.72 -75.72 -79.21
CA ALA A 255 20.20 -76.94 -79.84
C ALA A 255 20.04 -76.76 -81.36
N LYS A 256 19.44 -75.66 -81.83
CA LYS A 256 19.33 -75.33 -83.27
C LYS A 256 20.70 -75.14 -83.93
N VAL A 257 21.68 -74.57 -83.22
CA VAL A 257 23.07 -74.44 -83.71
C VAL A 257 23.77 -75.80 -83.77
N LEU A 258 23.53 -76.69 -82.81
CA LEU A 258 24.02 -78.07 -82.85
C LEU A 258 23.37 -78.87 -83.99
N GLU A 259 22.05 -78.74 -84.21
CA GLU A 259 21.35 -79.32 -85.35
C GLU A 259 21.86 -78.77 -86.69
N ALA A 260 22.07 -77.45 -86.78
CA ALA A 260 22.63 -76.81 -87.97
C ALA A 260 24.07 -77.28 -88.23
N ASN A 261 24.91 -77.40 -87.20
CA ASN A 261 26.26 -77.96 -87.31
C ASN A 261 26.24 -79.44 -87.72
N ALA A 262 25.29 -80.23 -87.21
CA ALA A 262 25.08 -81.64 -87.59
C ALA A 262 24.61 -81.77 -89.05
N ALA A 263 23.71 -80.90 -89.51
CA ALA A 263 23.30 -80.81 -90.90
C ALA A 263 24.45 -80.34 -91.81
N GLN A 264 25.27 -79.39 -91.35
CA GLN A 264 26.44 -78.89 -92.07
C GLN A 264 27.55 -79.94 -92.18
N THR A 265 27.77 -80.77 -91.15
CA THR A 265 28.69 -81.93 -91.22
C THR A 265 28.15 -83.05 -92.10
N ARG A 266 26.83 -83.30 -92.13
CA ARG A 266 26.22 -84.19 -93.13
C ARG A 266 26.44 -83.68 -94.56
N LEU A 267 26.12 -82.41 -94.81
CA LEU A 267 26.35 -81.78 -96.13
C LEU A 267 27.83 -81.75 -96.52
N ALA A 268 28.75 -81.61 -95.57
CA ALA A 268 30.19 -81.73 -95.81
C ALA A 268 30.58 -83.16 -96.20
N ALA A 269 30.06 -84.18 -95.51
CA ALA A 269 30.28 -85.59 -95.85
C ALA A 269 29.65 -85.97 -97.20
N ASP A 270 28.46 -85.45 -97.53
CA ASP A 270 27.82 -85.64 -98.83
C ASP A 270 28.61 -84.95 -99.95
N LEU A 271 29.15 -83.75 -99.70
CA LEU A 271 30.07 -83.06 -100.62
C LEU A 271 31.40 -83.82 -100.79
N GLU A 272 31.92 -84.44 -99.74
CA GLU A 272 33.16 -85.22 -99.79
C GLU A 272 32.95 -86.55 -100.52
N SER A 273 31.81 -87.20 -100.31
CA SER A 273 31.32 -88.34 -101.10
C SER A 273 31.13 -87.97 -102.58
N ALA A 274 30.51 -86.82 -102.86
CA ALA A 274 30.35 -86.31 -104.23
C ALA A 274 31.70 -85.94 -104.88
N ARG A 275 32.65 -85.41 -104.11
CA ARG A 275 34.03 -85.18 -104.58
C ARG A 275 34.76 -86.50 -104.86
N ALA A 276 34.57 -87.52 -104.04
CA ALA A 276 35.13 -88.85 -104.27
C ALA A 276 34.56 -89.49 -105.55
N SER A 277 33.24 -89.42 -105.76
CA SER A 277 32.61 -89.92 -107.00
C SER A 277 33.03 -89.11 -108.23
N LEU A 278 33.21 -87.79 -108.10
CA LEU A 278 33.75 -86.94 -109.18
C LEU A 278 35.22 -87.31 -109.48
N ALA A 279 36.05 -87.54 -108.46
CA ALA A 279 37.43 -87.99 -108.63
C ALA A 279 37.51 -89.37 -109.28
N GLU A 280 36.63 -90.30 -108.92
CA GLU A 280 36.53 -91.61 -109.58
C GLU A 280 36.13 -91.46 -111.05
N SER A 281 35.14 -90.60 -111.36
CA SER A 281 34.73 -90.31 -112.74
C SER A 281 35.85 -89.64 -113.55
N ALA A 282 36.64 -88.76 -112.93
CA ALA A 282 37.83 -88.16 -113.54
C ALA A 282 38.92 -89.22 -113.80
N ARG A 283 39.10 -90.18 -112.89
CA ARG A 283 40.01 -91.33 -113.07
C ARG A 283 39.60 -92.19 -114.25
N VAL A 284 38.31 -92.53 -114.37
CA VAL A 284 37.76 -93.29 -115.50
C VAL A 284 37.96 -92.52 -116.81
N THR A 285 37.67 -91.23 -116.83
CA THR A 285 37.87 -90.37 -118.02
C THR A 285 39.35 -90.27 -118.40
N GLN A 286 40.26 -90.21 -117.42
CA GLN A 286 41.71 -90.16 -117.66
C GLN A 286 42.25 -91.49 -118.20
N LEU A 287 41.75 -92.63 -117.71
CA LEU A 287 42.08 -93.96 -118.24
C LEU A 287 41.62 -94.11 -119.70
N GLN A 288 40.37 -93.73 -120.00
CA GLN A 288 39.86 -93.70 -121.37
C GLN A 288 40.69 -92.78 -122.29
N GLY A 289 41.20 -91.65 -121.77
CA GLY A 289 42.11 -90.77 -122.50
C GLY A 289 43.47 -91.41 -122.83
N VAL A 290 44.02 -92.26 -121.94
CA VAL A 290 45.26 -93.00 -122.19
C VAL A 290 45.05 -94.10 -123.23
N GLU A 291 43.95 -94.84 -123.15
CA GLU A 291 43.58 -95.88 -124.14
C GLU A 291 43.42 -95.28 -125.55
N LEU A 292 42.78 -94.11 -125.66
CA LEU A 292 42.60 -93.41 -126.94
C LEU A 292 43.93 -92.95 -127.56
N LEU A 293 44.88 -92.48 -126.72
CA LEU A 293 46.21 -92.09 -127.17
C LEU A 293 47.05 -93.29 -127.66
N GLN A 294 46.93 -94.44 -127.01
CA GLN A 294 47.58 -95.68 -127.46
C GLN A 294 47.01 -96.17 -128.79
N ALA A 295 45.67 -96.11 -128.97
CA ALA A 295 45.03 -96.44 -130.23
C ALA A 295 45.46 -95.52 -131.38
N LEU A 296 45.63 -94.21 -131.13
CA LEU A 296 46.13 -93.25 -132.11
C LEU A 296 47.60 -93.52 -132.50
N GLN A 297 48.45 -93.92 -131.54
CA GLN A 297 49.85 -94.27 -131.84
C GLN A 297 49.96 -95.52 -132.75
N ALA A 298 49.15 -96.56 -132.51
CA ALA A 298 49.10 -97.74 -133.37
C ALA A 298 48.72 -97.39 -134.84
N VAL A 299 47.74 -96.50 -135.03
CA VAL A 299 47.34 -96.03 -136.36
C VAL A 299 48.45 -95.25 -137.08
N THR A 300 49.32 -94.54 -136.36
CA THR A 300 50.47 -93.85 -136.97
C THR A 300 51.59 -94.81 -137.39
N GLN A 301 51.82 -95.90 -136.66
CA GLN A 301 52.84 -96.89 -136.99
C GLN A 301 52.49 -97.66 -138.27
N HIS A 302 51.24 -98.11 -138.42
CA HIS A 302 50.79 -98.78 -139.64
C HIS A 302 50.77 -97.87 -140.89
N LYS A 303 50.68 -96.54 -140.73
CA LYS A 303 50.87 -95.60 -141.85
C LYS A 303 52.32 -95.51 -142.30
N ALA A 304 53.29 -95.50 -141.38
CA ALA A 304 54.71 -95.46 -141.72
C ALA A 304 55.19 -96.75 -142.42
N GLU A 305 54.63 -97.90 -142.05
CA GLU A 305 54.88 -99.19 -142.70
C GLU A 305 54.31 -99.25 -144.14
N ALA A 306 53.16 -98.62 -144.38
CA ALA A 306 52.54 -98.58 -145.71
C ALA A 306 53.31 -97.71 -146.72
N ASP A 307 53.92 -96.62 -146.29
CA ASP A 307 54.64 -95.71 -147.20
C ASP A 307 56.08 -96.17 -147.49
N THR A 308 56.71 -96.93 -146.59
CA THR A 308 58.02 -97.57 -146.85
C THR A 308 57.93 -98.69 -147.88
N LEU A 309 56.83 -99.46 -147.91
CA LEU A 309 56.59 -100.49 -148.93
C LEU A 309 56.21 -99.93 -150.31
N ARG A 310 55.63 -98.72 -150.39
CA ARG A 310 55.36 -98.04 -151.67
C ARG A 310 56.63 -97.52 -152.37
N ALA A 311 57.65 -97.13 -151.61
CA ALA A 311 58.88 -96.58 -152.17
C ALA A 311 59.74 -97.62 -152.92
N LEU A 312 59.71 -98.89 -152.50
CA LEU A 312 60.53 -99.97 -153.06
C LEU A 312 60.07 -100.52 -154.41
N VAL A 313 58.81 -100.29 -154.81
CA VAL A 313 58.20 -100.87 -156.03
C VAL A 313 58.25 -99.90 -157.22
N ALA A 314 58.66 -98.65 -157.02
CA ALA A 314 58.52 -97.57 -158.01
C ALA A 314 59.72 -97.35 -158.97
N GLN A 315 60.82 -98.13 -158.88
CA GLN A 315 62.05 -97.86 -159.66
C GLN A 315 62.34 -98.81 -160.83
N PHE A 316 61.48 -99.79 -161.14
CA PHE A 316 61.64 -100.65 -162.31
C PHE A 316 60.36 -100.82 -163.13
N GLN A 317 59.96 -99.80 -163.92
CA GLN A 317 59.73 -99.90 -165.38
C GLN A 317 59.11 -98.61 -166.04
N PRO A 318 59.15 -98.47 -167.39
CA PRO A 318 59.10 -97.19 -168.12
C PRO A 318 57.70 -96.77 -168.65
N PRO A 319 57.53 -95.56 -169.26
CA PRO A 319 56.21 -94.96 -169.57
C PRO A 319 55.64 -95.44 -170.93
N PRO A 320 54.31 -95.34 -171.23
CA PRO A 320 53.73 -94.06 -171.69
C PRO A 320 52.17 -93.89 -171.57
N ARG A 321 51.64 -92.80 -172.18
CA ARG A 321 50.30 -92.67 -172.85
C ARG A 321 49.04 -92.29 -171.99
N PRO A 322 47.90 -91.89 -172.63
CA PRO A 322 47.13 -90.71 -172.20
C PRO A 322 45.73 -90.96 -171.60
N ALA A 323 45.15 -89.91 -171.00
CA ALA A 323 43.93 -89.94 -170.20
C ALA A 323 42.61 -89.68 -170.96
N ARG A 324 41.51 -90.35 -170.55
CA ARG A 324 40.12 -89.85 -170.70
C ARG A 324 39.05 -90.68 -169.96
N LYS A 325 38.05 -89.96 -169.39
CA LYS A 325 36.70 -90.42 -168.94
C LYS A 325 36.71 -91.27 -167.63
N LYS A 326 35.64 -91.32 -166.80
CA LYS A 326 34.19 -91.11 -167.03
C LYS A 326 33.42 -90.70 -165.73
N LYS A 327 32.27 -90.02 -165.88
CA LYS A 327 31.12 -89.85 -164.90
C LYS A 327 30.37 -91.20 -164.69
N PRO A 328 29.32 -91.40 -163.83
CA PRO A 328 28.28 -90.44 -163.31
C PRO A 328 27.68 -90.70 -161.87
N ILE A 329 26.58 -89.97 -161.50
CA ILE A 329 25.40 -90.29 -160.62
C ILE A 329 25.66 -90.89 -159.20
N GLY A 330 25.06 -90.47 -158.07
CA GLY A 330 23.92 -89.57 -157.76
C GLY A 330 23.79 -89.39 -156.20
N ASP A 331 22.64 -89.21 -155.53
CA ASP A 331 21.23 -89.06 -155.98
C ASP A 331 20.33 -88.20 -155.03
N HIS A 332 20.08 -88.61 -153.76
CA HIS A 332 19.15 -87.97 -152.77
C HIS A 332 19.81 -87.47 -151.48
#